data_AF-A0A8T3S5T2-F1
#
_entry.id   AF-A0A8T3S5T2-F1
#
_cell.length_a   1.000
_cell.length_b   1.000
_cell.length_c   1.000
_cell.angle_alpha   90.00
_cell.angle_beta   90.00
_cell.angle_gamma   90.00
#
_symmetry.space_group_name_H-M   'P 1'
#
loop_
_entity.id
_entity.type
_entity.pdbx_description
1 polymer ?
#
loop_
_entity_poly.entity_id
_entity_poly.type
_entity_poly.pdbx_seq_one_letter_code
_entity_poly.pdbx_strand_id
1 'polypeptide(L)'
;MSAEIVERVLRSPRYRDVDRALLERLADDELPRARNAADAVKRVKRRLHQAVGAFRGGARPDALAAAWSGDLTAPDFRAACADALRTHASTRERADHLEAFYAGIWAVT
;
A
#
# COMPACT_ATOMS: atom_id res chain seq x y z
N MET A 1 9.89 -24.61 1.75
CA MET A 1 8.68 -24.43 0.94
C MET A 1 8.12 -23.01 1.02
N SER A 2 7.93 -22.43 2.20
CA SER A 2 7.44 -21.04 2.35
C SER A 2 8.33 -20.01 1.65
N ALA A 3 9.66 -20.14 1.73
CA ALA A 3 10.60 -19.28 1.01
C ALA A 3 10.38 -19.26 -0.52
N GLU A 4 10.06 -20.41 -1.14
CA GLU A 4 9.77 -20.48 -2.58
C GLU A 4 8.49 -19.70 -2.94
N ILE A 5 7.46 -19.79 -2.09
CA ILE A 5 6.20 -19.05 -2.26
C ILE A 5 6.47 -17.55 -2.20
N VAL A 6 7.24 -17.10 -1.21
CA VAL A 6 7.60 -15.68 -1.02
C VAL A 6 8.31 -15.14 -2.26
N GLU A 7 9.34 -15.84 -2.76
CA GLU A 7 10.06 -15.42 -3.97
C GLU A 7 9.15 -15.31 -5.20
N ARG A 8 8.23 -16.27 -5.37
CA ARG A 8 7.26 -16.24 -6.47
C ARG A 8 6.24 -15.12 -6.36
N VAL A 9 5.91 -14.68 -5.14
CA VAL A 9 5.04 -13.53 -4.91
C VAL A 9 5.78 -12.23 -5.21
N LEU A 10 7.03 -12.09 -4.74
CA LEU A 10 7.88 -10.91 -4.95
C LEU A 10 8.20 -10.66 -6.43
N ARG A 11 8.27 -11.70 -7.27
CA ARG A 11 8.38 -11.55 -8.73
C ARG A 11 7.17 -10.87 -9.39
N SER A 12 6.04 -10.74 -8.68
CA SER A 12 4.89 -10.00 -9.19
C SER A 12 5.11 -8.49 -9.03
N PRO A 13 5.05 -7.69 -10.12
CA PRO A 13 5.28 -6.25 -10.02
C PRO A 13 4.37 -5.54 -8.99
N ARG A 14 3.15 -6.06 -8.81
CA ARG A 14 2.17 -5.53 -7.84
C ARG A 14 2.52 -5.78 -6.38
N TYR A 15 3.36 -6.77 -6.07
CA TYR A 15 3.68 -7.19 -4.70
C TYR A 15 5.17 -7.20 -4.38
N ARG A 16 6.03 -6.77 -5.32
CA ARG A 16 7.48 -6.75 -5.17
C ARG A 16 7.98 -5.91 -3.98
N ASP A 17 7.22 -4.87 -3.61
CA ASP A 17 7.55 -3.96 -2.51
C ASP A 17 6.83 -4.32 -1.20
N VAL A 18 6.17 -5.48 -1.13
CA VAL A 18 5.50 -5.95 0.09
C VAL A 18 6.56 -6.50 1.05
N ASP A 19 6.43 -6.13 2.33
CA ASP A 19 7.30 -6.62 3.40
C ASP A 19 7.40 -8.15 3.42
N ARG A 20 8.63 -8.65 3.54
CA ARG A 20 8.92 -10.09 3.48
C ARG A 20 8.28 -10.85 4.64
N ALA A 21 8.32 -10.33 5.85
CA ALA A 21 7.77 -11.02 7.02
C ALA A 21 6.24 -11.18 6.90
N LEU A 22 5.54 -10.19 6.33
CA LEU A 22 4.13 -10.34 5.97
C LEU A 22 3.90 -11.49 4.98
N LEU A 23 4.74 -11.61 3.95
CA LEU A 23 4.63 -12.68 2.95
C LEU A 23 4.90 -14.06 3.54
N GLU A 24 5.89 -14.18 4.42
CA GLU A 24 6.21 -15.41 5.14
C GLU A 24 5.03 -15.87 5.99
N ARG A 25 4.48 -14.96 6.80
CA ARG A 25 3.28 -15.26 7.61
C ARG A 25 2.10 -15.71 6.76
N LEU A 26 1.84 -15.04 5.63
CA LEU A 26 0.75 -15.44 4.73
C LEU A 26 1.03 -16.78 4.04
N ALA A 27 2.29 -17.08 3.70
CA ALA A 27 2.67 -18.35 3.10
C ALA A 27 2.47 -19.50 4.09
N ASP A 28 2.87 -19.31 5.36
CA ASP A 28 2.70 -20.30 6.42
C ASP A 28 1.21 -20.56 6.73
N ASP A 29 0.38 -19.52 6.71
CA ASP A 29 -1.08 -19.64 6.88
C ASP A 29 -1.76 -20.42 5.73
N GLU A 30 -1.31 -20.20 4.49
CA GLU A 30 -2.00 -20.70 3.29
C GLU A 30 -1.46 -22.03 2.78
N LEU A 31 -0.19 -22.36 3.06
CA LEU A 31 0.45 -23.59 2.59
C LEU A 31 -0.30 -24.86 3.05
N PRO A 32 -0.73 -25.01 4.32
CA PRO A 32 -1.49 -26.19 4.76
C PRO A 32 -2.85 -26.34 4.08
N ARG A 33 -3.40 -25.25 3.54
CA ARG A 33 -4.71 -25.20 2.86
C ARG A 33 -4.59 -25.37 1.35
N ALA A 34 -3.36 -25.38 0.84
CA ALA A 34 -3.07 -25.39 -0.58
C ALA A 34 -2.88 -26.81 -1.12
N ARG A 35 -3.31 -27.02 -2.36
CA ARG A 35 -3.10 -28.31 -3.05
C ARG A 35 -1.63 -28.54 -3.43
N ASN A 36 -0.89 -27.47 -3.64
CA ASN A 36 0.54 -27.44 -3.99
C ASN A 36 1.08 -26.00 -3.85
N ALA A 37 2.39 -25.81 -4.06
CA ALA A 37 3.04 -24.50 -3.96
C ALA A 37 2.44 -23.45 -4.92
N ALA A 38 2.00 -23.84 -6.12
CA ALA A 38 1.38 -22.90 -7.06
C ALA A 38 0.00 -22.42 -6.59
N ASP A 39 -0.80 -23.30 -5.97
CA ASP A 39 -2.06 -22.94 -5.32
C ASP A 39 -1.81 -22.03 -4.11
N ALA A 40 -0.78 -22.31 -3.30
CA ALA A 40 -0.39 -21.47 -2.17
C ALA A 40 -0.05 -20.03 -2.63
N VAL A 41 0.73 -19.88 -3.70
CA VAL A 41 1.04 -18.57 -4.30
C VAL A 41 -0.25 -17.82 -4.72
N LYS A 42 -1.21 -18.51 -5.35
CA LYS A 42 -2.50 -17.91 -5.73
C LYS A 42 -3.28 -17.44 -4.50
N ARG A 43 -3.33 -18.26 -3.44
CA ARG A 43 -4.01 -17.93 -2.18
C ARG A 43 -3.38 -16.74 -1.48
N VAL A 44 -2.05 -16.69 -1.38
CA VAL A 44 -1.31 -15.55 -0.81
C VAL A 44 -1.60 -14.28 -1.62
N LYS A 45 -1.49 -14.32 -2.96
CA LYS A 45 -1.79 -13.16 -3.81
C LYS A 45 -3.23 -12.67 -3.67
N ARG A 46 -4.18 -13.58 -3.45
CA ARG A 46 -5.59 -13.21 -3.17
C ARG A 46 -5.73 -12.50 -1.83
N ARG A 47 -5.08 -12.97 -0.76
CA ARG A 47 -5.07 -12.27 0.54
C ARG A 47 -4.41 -10.89 0.44
N LEU A 48 -3.28 -10.81 -0.26
CA LEU A 48 -2.61 -9.53 -0.52
C LEU A 48 -3.47 -8.58 -1.34
N HIS A 49 -4.26 -9.08 -2.30
CA HIS A 49 -5.19 -8.22 -3.03
C HIS A 49 -6.18 -7.57 -2.07
N GLN A 50 -6.80 -8.34 -1.17
CA GLN A 50 -7.78 -7.80 -0.23
C GLN A 50 -7.17 -6.85 0.81
N ALA A 51 -5.98 -7.18 1.34
CA ALA A 51 -5.37 -6.40 2.41
C ALA A 51 -4.56 -5.18 1.91
N VAL A 52 -4.01 -5.24 0.70
CA VAL A 52 -3.05 -4.25 0.19
C VAL A 52 -3.44 -3.80 -1.21
N GLY A 53 -3.59 -4.75 -2.14
CA GLY A 53 -3.75 -4.48 -3.57
C GLY A 53 -5.02 -3.73 -3.94
N ALA A 54 -6.10 -3.86 -3.16
CA ALA A 54 -7.36 -3.18 -3.37
C ALA A 54 -7.25 -1.67 -3.14
N PHE A 55 -6.30 -1.25 -2.29
CA PHE A 55 -6.10 0.16 -1.97
C PHE A 55 -5.02 0.83 -2.81
N ARG A 56 -4.09 0.05 -3.38
CA ARG A 56 -3.02 0.58 -4.27
C ARG A 56 -3.60 0.99 -5.62
N GLY A 57 -3.44 2.28 -5.97
CA GLY A 57 -3.65 2.79 -7.33
C GLY A 57 -2.49 2.47 -8.28
N GLY A 58 -2.47 3.15 -9.43
CA GLY A 58 -1.43 3.02 -10.46
C GLY A 58 -0.05 3.54 -10.03
N ALA A 59 0.91 3.46 -10.95
CA ALA A 59 2.27 3.94 -10.72
C ALA A 59 2.29 5.43 -10.30
N ARG A 60 3.16 5.74 -9.36
CA ARG A 60 3.32 7.08 -8.78
C ARG A 60 4.38 7.84 -9.58
N PRO A 61 4.09 9.02 -10.12
CA PRO A 61 5.15 9.98 -10.41
C PRO A 61 5.76 10.44 -9.08
N ASP A 62 7.09 10.59 -9.05
CA ASP A 62 7.81 11.20 -7.92
C ASP A 62 7.69 12.73 -7.93
N ALA A 63 6.45 13.21 -7.98
CA ALA A 63 6.14 14.65 -8.02
C ALA A 63 6.41 15.33 -6.66
N LEU A 64 6.48 14.55 -5.58
CA LEU A 64 6.72 15.07 -4.23
C LEU A 64 8.14 15.57 -4.06
N ALA A 65 9.14 14.79 -4.48
CA ALA A 65 10.53 15.22 -4.41
C ALA A 65 10.78 16.45 -5.28
N ALA A 66 10.15 16.51 -6.45
CA ALA A 66 10.27 17.65 -7.37
C ALA A 66 9.60 18.93 -6.84
N ALA A 67 8.51 18.82 -6.08
CA ALA A 67 7.79 19.95 -5.50
C ALA A 67 8.34 20.42 -4.14
N TRP A 68 9.32 19.70 -3.56
CA TRP A 68 9.85 20.01 -2.24
C TRP A 68 10.78 21.23 -2.27
N SER A 69 10.38 22.28 -1.56
CA SER A 69 11.14 23.54 -1.42
C SER A 69 11.82 23.72 -0.06
N GLY A 70 11.59 22.80 0.90
CA GLY A 70 11.96 23.02 2.30
C GLY A 70 10.82 23.58 3.16
N ASP A 71 9.68 23.93 2.55
CA ASP A 71 8.53 24.53 3.22
C ASP A 71 7.27 23.66 3.05
N LEU A 72 6.71 23.20 4.18
CA LEU A 72 5.50 22.39 4.22
C LEU A 72 4.24 23.16 3.79
N THR A 73 4.28 24.50 3.84
CA THR A 73 3.14 25.36 3.50
C THR A 73 3.13 25.79 2.04
N ALA A 74 4.21 25.53 1.30
CA ALA A 74 4.33 25.87 -0.11
C ALA A 74 3.15 25.29 -0.91
N PRO A 75 2.42 26.11 -1.70
CA PRO A 75 1.23 25.67 -2.44
C PRO A 75 1.48 24.47 -3.35
N ASP A 76 2.60 24.48 -4.08
CA ASP A 76 2.97 23.41 -5.01
C ASP A 76 3.26 22.09 -4.28
N PHE A 77 3.91 22.16 -3.11
CA PHE A 77 4.15 20.99 -2.28
C PHE A 77 2.84 20.43 -1.71
N ARG A 78 1.95 21.30 -1.20
CA ARG A 78 0.63 20.88 -0.71
C ARG A 78 -0.22 20.25 -1.82
N ALA A 79 -0.17 20.78 -3.04
CA ALA A 79 -0.85 20.21 -4.20
C ALA A 79 -0.29 18.82 -4.55
N ALA A 80 1.04 18.67 -4.59
CA ALA A 80 1.69 17.39 -4.82
C ALA A 80 1.34 16.34 -3.72
N CYS A 81 1.25 16.77 -2.45
CA CYS A 81 0.77 15.93 -1.35
C CYS A 81 -0.68 15.48 -1.55
N ALA A 82 -1.58 16.39 -1.93
CA ALA A 82 -2.98 16.05 -2.17
C ALA A 82 -3.13 15.02 -3.29
N ASP A 83 -2.41 15.21 -4.39
CA ASP A 83 -2.43 14.27 -5.52
C ASP A 83 -1.84 12.91 -5.15
N ALA A 84 -0.73 12.90 -4.40
CA ALA A 84 -0.15 11.68 -3.86
C ALA A 84 -1.14 10.90 -2.98
N LEU A 85 -1.89 11.58 -2.11
CA LEU A 85 -2.90 10.97 -1.24
C LEU A 85 -4.09 10.41 -2.05
N ARG A 86 -4.51 11.05 -3.15
CA ARG A 86 -5.62 10.54 -4.00
C ARG A 86 -5.31 9.22 -4.71
N THR A 87 -4.03 8.88 -4.87
CA THR A 87 -3.61 7.63 -5.52
C THR A 87 -3.93 6.36 -4.72
N HIS A 88 -4.17 6.48 -3.41
CA HIS A 88 -4.51 5.34 -2.57
C HIS A 88 -5.97 5.44 -2.13
N ALA A 89 -6.72 4.34 -2.24
CA ALA A 89 -8.17 4.39 -2.08
C ALA A 89 -8.59 4.93 -0.70
N SER A 90 -7.97 4.44 0.38
CA SER A 90 -8.34 4.86 1.74
C SER A 90 -8.03 6.33 2.04
N THR A 91 -7.00 6.91 1.41
CA THR A 91 -6.63 8.33 1.62
C THR A 91 -7.43 9.23 0.69
N ARG A 92 -7.79 8.74 -0.50
CA ARG A 92 -8.73 9.43 -1.41
C ARG A 92 -10.10 9.60 -0.76
N GLU A 93 -10.61 8.57 -0.08
CA GLU A 93 -11.87 8.63 0.67
C GLU A 93 -11.89 9.74 1.73
N ARG A 94 -10.71 10.12 2.26
CA ARG A 94 -10.57 11.18 3.27
C ARG A 94 -10.21 12.55 2.69
N ALA A 95 -9.93 12.66 1.40
CA ALA A 95 -9.33 13.85 0.82
C ALA A 95 -10.21 15.10 1.00
N ASP A 96 -11.52 14.95 0.86
CA ASP A 96 -12.48 16.07 0.90
C ASP A 96 -12.76 16.59 2.32
N HIS A 97 -12.34 15.87 3.35
CA HIS A 97 -12.60 16.21 4.76
C HIS A 97 -11.32 16.25 5.61
N LEU A 98 -10.14 16.26 4.97
CA LEU A 98 -8.85 16.12 5.66
C LEU A 98 -8.61 17.22 6.71
N GLU A 99 -8.96 18.47 6.38
CA GLU A 99 -8.81 19.62 7.28
C GLU A 99 -9.71 19.48 8.52
N ALA A 100 -11.00 19.20 8.31
CA ALA A 100 -11.95 19.02 9.41
C ALA A 100 -11.59 17.79 10.27
N PHE A 101 -11.09 16.72 9.65
CA PHE A 101 -10.65 15.51 10.33
C PHE A 101 -9.50 15.78 11.30
N TYR A 102 -8.44 16.45 10.85
CA TYR A 102 -7.31 16.76 11.74
C TYR A 102 -7.63 17.83 12.78
N ALA A 103 -8.42 18.85 12.43
CA ALA A 103 -8.89 19.84 13.39
C ALA A 103 -9.70 19.18 14.53
N GLY A 104 -10.55 18.20 14.21
CA GLY A 104 -11.31 17.43 15.19
C GLY A 104 -10.44 16.58 16.11
N ILE A 105 -9.38 15.95 15.57
CA ILE A 105 -8.42 15.18 16.39
C ILE A 105 -7.69 16.12 17.36
N TRP A 106 -7.14 17.23 16.86
CA TRP A 106 -6.35 18.17 17.67
C TRP A 106 -7.18 18.94 18.70
N ALA A 107 -8.51 18.99 18.56
CA ALA A 107 -9.37 19.60 19.57
C ALA A 107 -9.51 18.75 20.85
N VAL A 108 -9.20 17.45 20.79
CA VAL A 108 -9.39 16.50 21.92
C VAL A 108 -8.08 15.88 22.42
N THR A 109 -6.95 16.23 21.82
CA THR A 109 -5.59 15.83 22.21
C THR A 109 -4.76 17.05 22.56
#